data_AF-A0A963R8N4-F1
#
_entry.id   AF-A0A963R8N4-F1
#
_cell.length_a   1.000
_cell.length_b   1.000
_cell.length_c   1.000
_cell.angle_alpha   90.00
_cell.angle_beta   90.00
_cell.angle_gamma   90.00
#
_symmetry.space_group_name_H-M   'P 1'
#
loop_
_entity.id
_entity.type
_entity.pdbx_description
1 polymer ?
#
loop_
_entity_poly.entity_id
_entity_poly.type
_entity_poly.pdbx_seq_one_letter_code
_entity_poly.pdbx_strand_id
1 'polypeptide(L)'
;MHSQFHDQLAGLDLAGFSIGPAPVGAADFPTTGQTSQTLEAIWSDLFAMFAGTALEADAEDIGWAFVNLFHRSAQRKSNALDRASDEVRALLASADGSEVHTGDLEDQVERAQCAEASMLAMEEMREIAACLYLNEFGSSWKPVSSSRFNHGAMLTSALVEGREFLRARAASKRRAAMPEGTPVVFAGGRPKFATDEDAKAFVNNVWATLDKVRDRVPEMVLVHGGDTKGCDRLAASWAERRDIAQVTFSLDRRMGARAGFQRNERMLSLDPRYVVAFPGNGVLERLVIEAKARRITVVDRRGLLGTSPRAVQQVQP
;
A
#
# COMPACT_ATOMS: atom_id res chain seq x y z
N MET A 1 47.77 -29.98 19.98
CA MET A 1 47.10 -28.83 20.60
C MET A 1 45.69 -28.79 20.07
N HIS A 2 44.71 -29.18 20.89
CA HIS A 2 43.30 -29.13 20.50
C HIS A 2 42.86 -27.66 20.54
N SER A 3 42.62 -27.07 19.38
CA SER A 3 41.90 -25.80 19.28
C SER A 3 40.50 -26.04 19.85
N GLN A 4 40.13 -25.33 20.90
CA GLN A 4 38.83 -25.51 21.54
C GLN A 4 37.76 -25.01 20.57
N PHE A 5 36.61 -25.68 20.53
CA PHE A 5 35.44 -25.28 19.74
C PHE A 5 35.08 -23.78 19.93
N HIS A 6 35.34 -23.27 21.13
CA HIS A 6 35.24 -21.85 21.48
C HIS A 6 36.13 -20.93 20.63
N ASP A 7 37.38 -21.31 20.35
CA ASP A 7 38.32 -20.50 19.55
C ASP A 7 37.94 -20.48 18.05
N GLN A 8 37.27 -21.53 17.58
CA GLN A 8 36.70 -21.59 16.22
C GLN A 8 35.46 -20.72 16.06
N LEU A 9 34.68 -20.54 17.14
CA LEU A 9 33.50 -19.67 17.17
C LEU A 9 33.84 -18.20 17.40
N ALA A 10 34.90 -17.90 18.15
CA ALA A 10 35.30 -16.51 18.47
C ALA A 10 35.80 -15.70 17.25
N GLY A 11 36.20 -16.38 16.16
CA GLY A 11 36.58 -15.74 14.89
C GLY A 11 35.44 -15.66 13.86
N LEU A 12 34.28 -16.23 14.16
CA LEU A 12 33.09 -16.06 13.33
C LEU A 12 32.40 -14.77 13.75
N ASP A 13 32.62 -13.72 12.95
CA ASP A 13 31.78 -12.53 13.00
C ASP A 13 30.35 -12.89 12.60
N LEU A 14 29.57 -13.34 13.59
CA LEU A 14 28.13 -13.60 13.46
C LEU A 14 27.32 -12.29 13.52
N ALA A 15 27.98 -11.15 13.66
CA ALA A 15 27.38 -9.82 13.65
C ALA A 15 27.63 -9.16 12.29
N GLY A 16 27.25 -9.82 11.19
CA GLY A 16 27.29 -9.26 9.83
C GLY A 16 26.38 -8.03 9.60
N PHE A 17 25.89 -7.39 10.65
CA PHE A 17 25.21 -6.10 10.59
C PHE A 17 26.11 -5.00 11.13
N SER A 18 26.77 -4.30 10.20
CA SER A 18 27.26 -2.95 10.48
C SER A 18 26.06 -2.01 10.61
N ILE A 19 25.78 -1.52 11.83
CA ILE A 19 24.85 -0.40 12.04
C ILE A 19 25.63 0.89 11.75
N GLY A 20 26.00 1.09 10.49
CA GLY A 20 26.67 2.28 9.98
C GLY A 20 26.05 2.70 8.65
N PRO A 21 26.20 3.97 8.22
CA PRO A 21 25.79 4.36 6.89
C PRO A 21 26.74 3.70 5.87
N ALA A 22 26.23 2.72 5.11
CA ALA A 22 26.92 2.22 3.93
C ALA A 22 26.83 3.27 2.81
N PRO A 23 27.84 3.37 1.92
CA PRO A 23 27.70 4.17 0.70
C PRO A 23 26.47 3.66 -0.09
N VAL A 24 25.78 4.59 -0.75
CA VAL A 24 24.45 4.34 -1.31
C VAL A 24 24.45 4.32 -2.82
N GLY A 25 24.87 3.18 -3.35
CA GLY A 25 24.48 2.72 -4.68
C GLY A 25 23.30 1.74 -4.60
N ALA A 26 22.60 1.56 -5.73
CA ALA A 26 21.57 0.52 -5.84
C ALA A 26 22.14 -0.91 -5.65
N ALA A 27 23.44 -1.10 -5.83
CA ALA A 27 24.14 -2.36 -5.64
C ALA A 27 24.40 -2.71 -4.16
N ASP A 28 24.20 -1.76 -3.24
CA ASP A 28 24.41 -1.96 -1.80
C ASP A 28 23.18 -2.54 -1.08
N PHE A 29 22.08 -2.74 -1.81
CA PHE A 29 20.85 -3.36 -1.32
C PHE A 29 20.63 -4.73 -1.97
N PRO A 30 19.95 -5.67 -1.29
CA PRO A 30 19.62 -6.95 -1.88
C PRO A 30 18.76 -6.76 -3.14
N THR A 31 19.03 -7.57 -4.16
CA THR A 31 18.20 -7.57 -5.37
C THR A 31 16.80 -8.12 -5.06
N THR A 32 15.80 -7.73 -5.87
CA THR A 32 14.43 -8.25 -5.79
C THR A 32 14.39 -9.78 -5.69
N GLY A 33 15.21 -10.48 -6.48
CA GLY A 33 15.26 -11.94 -6.48
C GLY A 33 15.77 -12.52 -5.16
N GLN A 34 16.83 -11.94 -4.58
CA GLN A 34 17.36 -12.35 -3.26
C GLN A 34 16.36 -12.06 -2.15
N THR A 35 15.70 -10.91 -2.19
CA THR A 35 14.67 -10.55 -1.22
C THR A 35 13.46 -11.48 -1.32
N SER A 36 12.97 -11.77 -2.53
CA SER A 36 11.83 -12.68 -2.74
C SER A 36 12.15 -14.07 -2.21
N GLN A 37 13.27 -14.65 -2.65
CA GLN A 37 13.69 -16.00 -2.23
C GLN A 37 13.82 -16.11 -0.71
N THR A 38 14.42 -15.10 -0.07
CA THR A 38 14.67 -15.13 1.38
C THR A 38 13.37 -14.96 2.17
N LEU A 39 12.51 -14.02 1.76
CA LEU A 39 11.23 -13.80 2.43
C LEU A 39 10.26 -14.98 2.23
N GLU A 40 10.25 -15.59 1.05
CA GLU A 40 9.49 -16.83 0.78
C GLU A 40 9.93 -17.97 1.70
N ALA A 41 11.24 -18.18 1.85
CA ALA A 41 11.77 -19.21 2.74
C ALA A 41 11.38 -18.95 4.21
N ILE A 42 11.61 -17.73 4.70
CA ILE A 42 11.24 -17.33 6.07
C ILE A 42 9.74 -17.51 6.31
N TRP A 43 8.91 -17.07 5.36
CA TRP A 43 7.46 -17.17 5.44
C TRP A 43 7.01 -18.63 5.48
N SER A 44 7.51 -19.44 4.56
CA SER A 44 7.20 -20.88 4.49
C SER A 44 7.58 -21.60 5.78
N ASP A 45 8.81 -21.42 6.26
CA ASP A 45 9.29 -22.07 7.48
C ASP A 45 8.53 -21.60 8.72
N LEU A 46 8.20 -20.30 8.79
CA LEU A 46 7.40 -19.74 9.87
C LEU A 46 6.02 -20.38 9.93
N PHE A 47 5.28 -20.40 8.83
CA PHE A 47 3.89 -20.89 8.81
C PHE A 47 3.77 -22.41 8.77
N ALA A 48 4.83 -23.13 8.39
CA ALA A 48 4.91 -24.59 8.57
C ALA A 48 4.75 -25.00 10.05
N MET A 49 5.17 -24.16 11.01
CA MET A 49 4.96 -24.43 12.44
C MET A 49 3.51 -24.23 12.89
N PHE A 50 2.74 -23.44 12.17
CA PHE A 50 1.34 -23.14 12.49
C PHE A 50 0.43 -24.23 11.94
N ALA A 51 0.70 -24.69 10.71
CA ALA A 51 -0.09 -25.68 10.01
C ALA A 51 -0.34 -26.95 10.82
N GLY A 52 -1.61 -27.36 10.94
CA GLY A 52 -2.05 -28.52 11.69
C GLY A 52 -2.01 -28.37 13.21
N THR A 53 -1.80 -27.16 13.74
CA THR A 53 -1.75 -26.88 15.18
C THR A 53 -2.86 -25.93 15.62
N ALA A 54 -3.05 -25.78 16.93
CA ALA A 54 -3.99 -24.79 17.48
C ALA A 54 -3.60 -23.34 17.15
N LEU A 55 -2.35 -23.09 16.73
CA LEU A 55 -1.86 -21.74 16.40
C LEU A 55 -2.42 -21.20 15.09
N GLU A 56 -3.02 -22.04 14.23
CA GLU A 56 -3.64 -21.58 12.97
C GLU A 56 -4.63 -20.42 13.19
N ALA A 57 -5.31 -20.40 14.35
CA ALA A 57 -6.24 -19.34 14.72
C ALA A 57 -5.56 -17.95 14.81
N ASP A 58 -4.27 -17.90 15.13
CA ASP A 58 -3.49 -16.67 15.29
C ASP A 58 -2.59 -16.37 14.06
N ALA A 59 -2.57 -17.26 13.05
CA ALA A 59 -1.65 -17.16 11.91
C ALA A 59 -1.85 -15.85 11.11
N GLU A 60 -3.10 -15.43 10.86
CA GLU A 60 -3.38 -14.21 10.09
C GLU A 60 -2.84 -12.96 10.81
N ASP A 61 -2.95 -12.90 12.14
CA ASP A 61 -2.45 -11.77 12.93
C ASP A 61 -0.91 -11.72 12.95
N ILE A 62 -0.25 -12.88 13.05
CA ILE A 62 1.21 -12.98 12.95
C ILE A 62 1.70 -12.60 11.55
N GLY A 63 1.02 -13.07 10.50
CA GLY A 63 1.33 -12.71 9.12
C GLY A 63 1.16 -11.21 8.87
N TRP A 64 0.09 -10.62 9.42
CA TRP A 64 -0.11 -9.18 9.36
C TRP A 64 1.03 -8.42 10.04
N ALA A 65 1.47 -8.88 11.21
CA ALA A 65 2.59 -8.28 11.96
C ALA A 65 3.93 -8.40 11.21
N PHE A 66 4.15 -9.52 10.52
CA PHE A 66 5.35 -9.76 9.71
C PHE A 66 5.47 -8.73 8.57
N VAL A 67 4.41 -8.50 7.80
CA VAL A 67 4.40 -7.45 6.76
C VAL A 67 4.56 -6.06 7.39
N ASN A 68 3.91 -5.84 8.53
CA ASN A 68 3.93 -4.56 9.23
C ASN A 68 5.33 -4.18 9.78
N LEU A 69 6.22 -5.14 10.02
CA LEU A 69 7.63 -4.89 10.38
C LEU A 69 8.31 -4.02 9.32
N PHE A 70 8.24 -4.44 8.05
CA PHE A 70 8.84 -3.72 6.91
C PHE A 70 8.16 -2.39 6.69
N HIS A 71 6.83 -2.34 6.80
CA HIS A 71 6.09 -1.08 6.70
C HIS A 71 6.53 -0.04 7.74
N ARG A 72 6.68 -0.45 9.01
CA ARG A 72 7.17 0.44 10.08
C ARG A 72 8.60 0.88 9.83
N SER A 73 9.45 0.00 9.28
CA SER A 73 10.83 0.34 8.93
C SER A 73 10.89 1.38 7.80
N ALA A 74 10.14 1.15 6.71
CA ALA A 74 9.99 2.09 5.61
C ALA A 74 9.49 3.46 6.10
N GLN A 75 8.48 3.50 6.98
CA GLN A 75 7.97 4.76 7.53
C GLN A 75 9.02 5.52 8.35
N ARG A 76 9.86 4.83 9.13
CA ARG A 76 10.97 5.49 9.85
C ARG A 76 11.97 6.12 8.89
N LYS A 77 12.31 5.41 7.81
CA LYS A 77 13.21 5.92 6.77
C LYS A 77 12.57 7.08 5.99
N SER A 78 11.28 7.00 5.64
CA SER A 78 10.52 8.11 5.07
C SER A 78 10.56 9.36 5.95
N ASN A 79 10.41 9.21 7.27
CA ASN A 79 10.46 10.36 8.19
C ASN A 79 11.89 10.93 8.34
N ALA A 80 12.93 10.10 8.28
CA ALA A 80 14.31 10.57 8.25
C ALA A 80 14.61 11.32 6.94
N LEU A 81 14.13 10.76 5.84
CA LEU A 81 14.18 11.32 4.51
C LEU A 81 13.46 12.69 4.48
N ASP A 82 12.24 12.82 5.00
CA ASP A 82 11.50 14.11 5.09
C ASP A 82 12.33 15.17 5.85
N ARG A 83 12.91 14.82 7.01
CA ARG A 83 13.77 15.73 7.78
C ARG A 83 15.00 16.19 7.01
N ALA A 84 15.73 15.27 6.37
CA ALA A 84 16.90 15.62 5.56
C ALA A 84 16.53 16.55 4.39
N SER A 85 15.38 16.35 3.75
CA SER A 85 14.90 17.27 2.70
C SER A 85 14.49 18.65 3.21
N ASP A 86 14.01 18.76 4.44
CA ASP A 86 13.75 20.05 5.06
C ASP A 86 15.06 20.80 5.34
N GLU A 87 16.11 20.09 5.76
CA GLU A 87 17.46 20.63 5.93
C GLU A 87 18.06 21.08 4.58
N VAL A 88 17.98 20.25 3.53
CA VAL A 88 18.39 20.62 2.16
C VAL A 88 17.67 21.90 1.70
N ARG A 89 16.36 22.03 1.97
CA ARG A 89 15.60 23.24 1.62
C ARG A 89 16.07 24.46 2.40
N ALA A 90 16.39 24.31 3.68
CA ALA A 90 16.92 25.39 4.51
C ALA A 90 18.28 25.87 4.00
N LEU A 91 19.20 24.95 3.72
CA LEU A 91 20.52 25.26 3.17
C LEU A 91 20.42 25.95 1.81
N LEU A 92 19.55 25.47 0.91
CA LEU A 92 19.33 26.14 -0.38
C LEU A 92 18.78 27.57 -0.23
N ALA A 93 18.03 27.85 0.84
CA ALA A 93 17.46 29.17 1.09
C ALA A 93 18.47 30.14 1.74
N SER A 94 19.45 29.61 2.48
CA SER A 94 20.49 30.40 3.17
C SER A 94 21.84 30.39 2.45
N ALA A 95 21.88 30.02 1.17
CA ALA A 95 23.12 29.90 0.42
C ALA A 95 23.91 31.22 0.37
N ASP A 96 25.14 31.17 0.89
CA ASP A 96 26.05 32.30 0.98
C ASP A 96 27.22 32.22 -0.05
N GLY A 97 27.30 31.12 -0.79
CA GLY A 97 28.33 30.85 -1.78
C GLY A 97 29.66 30.36 -1.19
N SER A 98 29.71 30.06 0.11
CA SER A 98 30.89 29.47 0.75
C SER A 98 31.05 27.99 0.39
N GLU A 99 32.30 27.52 0.37
CA GLU A 99 32.63 26.10 0.18
C GLU A 99 32.05 25.24 1.30
N VAL A 100 32.10 25.75 2.54
CA VAL A 100 31.53 25.07 3.71
C VAL A 100 30.03 24.85 3.55
N HIS A 101 29.29 25.88 3.15
CA HIS A 101 27.85 25.77 2.91
C HIS A 101 27.52 24.82 1.74
N THR A 102 28.39 24.77 0.74
CA THR A 102 28.27 23.84 -0.38
C THR A 102 28.49 22.39 0.07
N GLY A 103 29.52 22.14 0.88
CA GLY A 103 29.78 20.82 1.48
C GLY A 103 28.65 20.37 2.42
N ASP A 104 28.14 21.25 3.28
CA ASP A 104 27.00 20.95 4.15
C ASP A 104 25.74 20.56 3.35
N LEU A 105 25.51 21.21 2.19
CA LEU A 105 24.42 20.87 1.29
C LEU A 105 24.63 19.49 0.65
N GLU A 106 25.82 19.19 0.16
CA GLU A 106 26.18 17.90 -0.41
C GLU A 106 25.98 16.76 0.60
N ASP A 107 26.49 16.92 1.82
CA ASP A 107 26.31 15.96 2.92
C ASP A 107 24.83 15.69 3.22
N GLN A 108 23.99 16.72 3.20
CA GLN A 108 22.56 16.56 3.48
C GLN A 108 21.79 15.94 2.33
N VAL A 109 22.19 16.22 1.08
CA VAL A 109 21.66 15.53 -0.10
C VAL A 109 22.03 14.05 -0.05
N GLU A 110 23.28 13.71 0.26
CA GLU A 110 23.72 12.33 0.42
C GLU A 110 22.92 11.61 1.51
N ARG A 111 22.79 12.20 2.71
CA ARG A 111 21.96 11.65 3.79
C ARG A 111 20.52 11.41 3.36
N ALA A 112 19.95 12.33 2.59
CA ALA A 112 18.61 12.17 2.06
C ALA A 112 18.54 11.00 1.07
N GLN A 113 19.46 10.90 0.11
CA GLN A 113 19.55 9.77 -0.82
C GLN A 113 19.72 8.43 -0.09
N CYS A 114 20.56 8.37 0.96
CA CYS A 114 20.72 7.18 1.81
C CYS A 114 19.39 6.73 2.44
N ALA A 115 18.65 7.70 2.99
CA ALA A 115 17.37 7.45 3.61
C ALA A 115 16.30 7.02 2.58
N GLU A 116 16.35 7.57 1.36
CA GLU A 116 15.51 7.17 0.24
C GLU A 116 15.80 5.73 -0.19
N ALA A 117 17.06 5.38 -0.48
CA ALA A 117 17.42 4.03 -0.91
C ALA A 117 17.00 2.97 0.13
N SER A 118 17.27 3.26 1.42
CA SER A 118 16.80 2.42 2.53
C SER A 118 15.28 2.31 2.60
N MET A 119 14.55 3.40 2.34
CA MET A 119 13.09 3.41 2.34
C MET A 119 12.57 2.53 1.21
N LEU A 120 13.07 2.68 -0.02
CA LEU A 120 12.64 1.92 -1.19
C LEU A 120 12.87 0.42 -1.00
N ALA A 121 14.03 0.00 -0.50
CA ALA A 121 14.31 -1.41 -0.20
C ALA A 121 13.33 -1.99 0.84
N MET A 122 12.97 -1.20 1.87
CA MET A 122 12.00 -1.63 2.89
C MET A 122 10.56 -1.62 2.36
N GLU A 123 10.22 -0.74 1.42
CA GLU A 123 8.94 -0.78 0.70
C GLU A 123 8.86 -2.03 -0.16
N GLU A 124 9.92 -2.39 -0.88
CA GLU A 124 9.97 -3.61 -1.70
C GLU A 124 9.80 -4.88 -0.85
N MET A 125 10.53 -5.01 0.27
CA MET A 125 10.34 -6.11 1.22
C MET A 125 8.90 -6.17 1.74
N ARG A 126 8.28 -5.02 2.02
CA ARG A 126 6.87 -4.95 2.44
C ARG A 126 5.94 -5.45 1.33
N GLU A 127 6.15 -5.06 0.08
CA GLU A 127 5.30 -5.50 -1.04
C GLU A 127 5.41 -7.00 -1.28
N ILE A 128 6.63 -7.57 -1.25
CA ILE A 128 6.84 -9.02 -1.36
C ILE A 128 6.13 -9.74 -0.21
N ALA A 129 6.34 -9.29 1.04
CA ALA A 129 5.68 -9.89 2.19
C ALA A 129 4.14 -9.76 2.13
N ALA A 130 3.61 -8.66 1.59
CA ALA A 130 2.18 -8.48 1.38
C ALA A 130 1.62 -9.44 0.32
N CYS A 131 2.38 -9.74 -0.74
CA CYS A 131 2.01 -10.77 -1.70
C CYS A 131 1.94 -12.17 -1.05
N LEU A 132 2.90 -12.50 -0.20
CA LEU A 132 2.88 -13.77 0.57
C LEU A 132 1.66 -13.84 1.49
N TYR A 133 1.38 -12.74 2.22
CA TYR A 133 0.18 -12.61 3.04
C TYR A 133 -1.12 -12.81 2.25
N LEU A 134 -1.23 -12.19 1.07
CA LEU A 134 -2.39 -12.33 0.19
C LEU A 134 -2.56 -13.76 -0.33
N ASN A 135 -1.47 -14.46 -0.60
CA ASN A 135 -1.48 -15.84 -1.07
C ASN A 135 -1.91 -16.80 0.05
N GLU A 136 -1.40 -16.59 1.26
CA GLU A 136 -1.72 -17.44 2.42
C GLU A 136 -3.15 -17.21 2.94
N PHE A 137 -3.54 -15.96 3.16
CA PHE A 137 -4.79 -15.62 3.87
C PHE A 137 -5.93 -15.15 2.95
N GLY A 138 -5.65 -14.98 1.65
CA GLY A 138 -6.65 -14.56 0.67
C GLY A 138 -7.00 -13.07 0.71
N SER A 139 -6.58 -12.36 1.75
CA SER A 139 -6.93 -10.96 2.02
C SER A 139 -5.77 -10.00 1.73
N SER A 140 -6.07 -8.82 1.19
CA SER A 140 -5.05 -7.79 0.95
C SER A 140 -4.55 -7.22 2.27
N TRP A 141 -3.22 -7.13 2.42
CA TRP A 141 -2.62 -6.51 3.60
C TRP A 141 -2.78 -4.99 3.57
N LYS A 142 -3.22 -4.42 4.71
CA LYS A 142 -3.34 -2.98 4.89
C LYS A 142 -2.85 -2.55 6.29
N PRO A 143 -2.11 -1.44 6.41
CA PRO A 143 -1.76 -0.90 7.72
C PRO A 143 -2.96 -0.24 8.42
N VAL A 144 -2.95 -0.25 9.77
CA VAL A 144 -4.07 0.23 10.60
C VAL A 144 -4.26 1.76 10.55
N SER A 145 -3.19 2.53 10.41
CA SER A 145 -3.22 3.99 10.63
C SER A 145 -2.36 4.80 9.64
N SER A 146 -2.06 4.24 8.47
CA SER A 146 -1.20 4.86 7.47
C SER A 146 -1.64 4.49 6.04
N SER A 147 -1.09 5.17 5.05
CA SER A 147 -1.21 4.79 3.65
C SER A 147 -0.11 3.79 3.30
N ARG A 148 -0.43 2.82 2.43
CA ARG A 148 0.57 1.92 1.81
C ARG A 148 1.09 2.60 0.53
N PHE A 149 1.81 3.70 0.68
CA PHE A 149 2.46 4.34 -0.48
C PHE A 149 3.61 3.46 -0.97
N ASN A 150 3.72 3.32 -2.29
CA ASN A 150 4.81 2.65 -2.96
C ASN A 150 5.42 3.65 -3.95
N HIS A 151 6.66 4.05 -3.69
CA HIS A 151 7.37 5.05 -4.50
C HIS A 151 8.00 4.43 -5.76
N GLY A 152 7.96 3.11 -5.90
CA GLY A 152 8.59 2.35 -6.99
C GLY A 152 10.12 2.29 -6.83
N ALA A 153 10.78 1.48 -7.66
CA ALA A 153 12.23 1.25 -7.57
C ALA A 153 13.10 2.42 -8.09
N MET A 154 12.52 3.59 -8.37
CA MET A 154 13.25 4.71 -8.96
C MET A 154 13.89 5.55 -7.86
N LEU A 155 15.17 5.28 -7.59
CA LEU A 155 15.99 6.11 -6.71
C LEU A 155 16.21 7.49 -7.35
N THR A 156 16.15 8.56 -6.55
CA THR A 156 16.60 9.88 -7.03
C THR A 156 18.11 9.82 -7.23
N SER A 157 18.59 10.06 -8.46
CA SER A 157 19.98 9.83 -8.86
C SER A 157 21.02 10.55 -7.97
N ALA A 158 22.21 9.96 -7.86
CA ALA A 158 23.32 10.43 -7.02
C ALA A 158 23.97 11.75 -7.49
N LEU A 159 23.82 12.12 -8.77
CA LEU A 159 24.47 13.31 -9.37
C LEU A 159 23.56 14.56 -9.40
N VAL A 160 22.55 14.60 -8.54
CA VAL A 160 21.47 15.58 -8.65
C VAL A 160 21.75 16.77 -7.73
N GLU A 161 21.81 17.98 -8.28
CA GLU A 161 21.87 19.22 -7.49
C GLU A 161 20.69 19.27 -6.48
N GLY A 162 20.89 19.79 -5.26
CA GLY A 162 19.88 19.72 -4.19
C GLY A 162 18.46 20.18 -4.59
N ARG A 163 18.34 21.14 -5.53
CA ARG A 163 17.04 21.57 -6.09
C ARG A 163 16.36 20.49 -6.93
N GLU A 164 17.12 19.83 -7.79
CA GLU A 164 16.61 18.75 -8.62
C GLU A 164 16.23 17.55 -7.76
N PHE A 165 16.97 17.28 -6.67
CA PHE A 165 16.67 16.20 -5.73
C PHE A 165 15.29 16.44 -5.09
N LEU A 166 15.04 17.65 -4.58
CA LEU A 166 13.74 18.02 -4.02
C LEU A 166 12.60 17.93 -5.05
N ARG A 167 12.85 18.29 -6.32
CA ARG A 167 11.86 18.17 -7.40
C ARG A 167 11.54 16.70 -7.72
N ALA A 168 12.56 15.87 -7.89
CA ALA A 168 12.41 14.46 -8.19
C ALA A 168 11.67 13.73 -7.07
N ARG A 169 12.05 14.00 -5.81
CA ARG A 169 11.33 13.50 -4.63
C ARG A 169 9.86 13.94 -4.61
N ALA A 170 9.59 15.23 -4.85
CA ALA A 170 8.21 15.73 -4.86
C ALA A 170 7.36 15.05 -5.95
N ALA A 171 7.96 14.75 -7.10
CA ALA A 171 7.33 13.97 -8.16
C ALA A 171 7.09 12.50 -7.75
N SER A 172 8.08 11.85 -7.14
CA SER A 172 7.97 10.48 -6.61
C SER A 172 6.84 10.36 -5.57
N LYS A 173 6.83 11.25 -4.57
CA LYS A 173 5.76 11.31 -3.54
C LYS A 173 4.37 11.53 -4.14
N ARG A 174 4.28 12.34 -5.20
CA ARG A 174 3.02 12.58 -5.91
C ARG A 174 2.55 11.33 -6.66
N ARG A 175 3.44 10.65 -7.38
CA ARG A 175 3.14 9.41 -8.11
C ARG A 175 2.72 8.29 -7.16
N ALA A 176 3.39 8.17 -6.02
CA ALA A 176 3.04 7.20 -4.98
C ALA A 176 1.66 7.48 -4.35
N ALA A 177 1.31 8.76 -4.20
CA ALA A 177 0.02 9.17 -3.65
C ALA A 177 -1.15 9.04 -4.64
N MET A 178 -0.87 9.28 -5.93
CA MET A 178 -1.83 9.20 -7.03
C MET A 178 -1.14 8.54 -8.23
N PRO A 179 -1.26 7.20 -8.35
CA PRO A 179 -0.79 6.47 -9.51
C PRO A 179 -1.46 6.97 -10.80
N GLU A 180 -0.76 6.84 -11.92
CA GLU A 180 -1.32 7.19 -13.22
C GLU A 180 -2.44 6.21 -13.61
N GLY A 181 -3.52 6.74 -14.17
CA GLY A 181 -4.64 5.95 -14.67
C GLY A 181 -6.00 6.59 -14.37
N THR A 182 -7.06 5.94 -14.87
CA THR A 182 -8.41 6.46 -14.78
C THR A 182 -9.04 6.08 -13.43
N PRO A 183 -9.44 7.03 -12.57
CA PRO A 183 -9.99 6.68 -11.26
C PRO A 183 -11.34 5.96 -11.39
N VAL A 184 -11.48 4.85 -10.67
CA VAL A 184 -12.74 4.12 -10.51
C VAL A 184 -13.00 3.95 -9.03
N VAL A 185 -14.07 4.59 -8.54
CA VAL A 185 -14.44 4.51 -7.14
C VAL A 185 -15.22 3.24 -6.87
N PHE A 186 -14.79 2.47 -5.88
CA PHE A 186 -15.50 1.34 -5.32
C PHE A 186 -15.98 1.68 -3.92
N ALA A 187 -17.24 1.38 -3.63
CA ALA A 187 -17.81 1.53 -2.30
C ALA A 187 -18.76 0.39 -1.97
N GLY A 188 -18.66 -0.12 -0.75
CA GLY A 188 -19.59 -1.10 -0.19
C GLY A 188 -19.57 -1.08 1.34
N GLY A 189 -20.55 -1.72 1.95
CA GLY A 189 -20.64 -1.87 3.41
C GLY A 189 -19.95 -3.12 3.94
N ARG A 190 -20.38 -3.55 5.13
CA ARG A 190 -20.01 -4.82 5.74
C ARG A 190 -21.22 -5.76 5.68
N PRO A 191 -21.44 -6.47 4.57
CA PRO A 191 -22.58 -7.36 4.45
C PRO A 191 -22.47 -8.52 5.45
N LYS A 192 -23.62 -8.96 5.97
CA LYS A 192 -23.74 -10.18 6.78
C LYS A 192 -24.48 -11.22 5.95
N PHE A 193 -23.98 -12.44 5.96
CA PHE A 193 -24.55 -13.55 5.19
C PHE A 193 -25.11 -14.61 6.15
N ALA A 194 -26.20 -15.24 5.74
CA ALA A 194 -26.79 -16.34 6.51
C ALA A 194 -26.03 -17.65 6.30
N THR A 195 -25.46 -17.83 5.10
CA THR A 195 -24.74 -19.04 4.70
C THR A 195 -23.40 -18.69 4.06
N ASP A 196 -22.47 -19.66 4.07
CA ASP A 196 -21.19 -19.53 3.36
C ASP A 196 -21.37 -19.48 1.84
N GLU A 197 -22.41 -20.11 1.31
CA GLU A 197 -22.75 -20.07 -0.12
C GLU A 197 -23.14 -18.65 -0.55
N ASP A 198 -23.95 -17.96 0.25
CA ASP A 198 -24.31 -16.55 0.02
C ASP A 198 -23.08 -15.63 0.05
N ALA A 199 -22.18 -15.87 1.00
CA ALA A 199 -20.93 -15.12 1.11
C ALA A 199 -20.06 -15.33 -0.14
N LYS A 200 -19.88 -16.58 -0.60
CA LYS A 200 -19.13 -16.92 -1.82
C LYS A 200 -19.78 -16.30 -3.07
N ALA A 201 -21.10 -16.39 -3.19
CA ALA A 201 -21.85 -15.79 -4.30
C ALA A 201 -21.66 -14.27 -4.35
N PHE A 202 -21.70 -13.60 -3.19
CA PHE A 202 -21.45 -12.17 -3.09
C PHE A 202 -20.02 -11.80 -3.53
N VAL A 203 -19.01 -12.51 -3.04
CA VAL A 203 -17.60 -12.29 -3.42
C VAL A 203 -17.43 -12.45 -4.93
N ASN A 204 -17.99 -13.51 -5.52
CA ASN A 204 -17.95 -13.75 -6.96
C ASN A 204 -18.61 -12.60 -7.75
N ASN A 205 -19.73 -12.06 -7.26
CA ASN A 205 -20.39 -10.92 -7.90
C ASN A 205 -19.58 -9.62 -7.82
N VAL A 206 -18.88 -9.38 -6.69
CA VAL A 206 -17.94 -8.27 -6.56
C VAL A 206 -16.84 -8.37 -7.60
N TRP A 207 -16.15 -9.51 -7.66
CA TRP A 207 -15.02 -9.71 -8.56
C TRP A 207 -15.44 -9.70 -10.03
N ALA A 208 -16.54 -10.37 -10.39
CA ALA A 208 -17.06 -10.37 -11.74
C ALA A 208 -17.53 -8.98 -12.20
N THR A 209 -17.98 -8.13 -11.27
CA THR A 209 -18.32 -6.73 -11.61
C THR A 209 -17.05 -5.92 -11.86
N LEU A 210 -16.04 -6.05 -11.02
CA LEU A 210 -14.78 -5.35 -11.17
C LEU A 210 -14.02 -5.78 -12.43
N ASP A 211 -14.05 -7.07 -12.77
CA ASP A 211 -13.50 -7.59 -14.04
C ASP A 211 -14.14 -6.90 -15.26
N LYS A 212 -15.47 -6.82 -15.30
CA LYS A 212 -16.20 -6.12 -16.38
C LYS A 212 -15.87 -4.63 -16.46
N VAL A 213 -15.58 -4.00 -15.33
CA VAL A 213 -15.17 -2.58 -15.28
C VAL A 213 -13.76 -2.42 -15.83
N ARG A 214 -12.83 -3.28 -15.42
CA ARG A 214 -11.46 -3.32 -15.95
C ARG A 214 -11.44 -3.56 -17.46
N ASP A 215 -12.28 -4.46 -17.98
CA ASP A 215 -12.37 -4.69 -19.42
C ASP A 215 -12.79 -3.41 -20.20
N ARG A 216 -13.46 -2.47 -19.53
CA ARG A 216 -13.86 -1.17 -20.10
C ARG A 216 -12.87 -0.04 -19.81
N VAL A 217 -12.05 -0.18 -18.78
CA VAL A 217 -11.04 0.79 -18.33
C VAL A 217 -9.79 0.01 -17.91
N PRO A 218 -8.99 -0.47 -18.88
CA PRO A 218 -7.82 -1.30 -18.58
C PRO A 218 -6.79 -0.59 -17.69
N GLU A 219 -6.65 0.72 -17.85
CA GLU A 219 -5.74 1.61 -17.11
C GLU A 219 -6.34 2.14 -15.79
N MET A 220 -7.33 1.44 -15.22
CA MET A 220 -8.02 1.94 -14.04
C MET A 220 -7.12 1.98 -12.80
N VAL A 221 -7.36 2.99 -11.96
CA VAL A 221 -6.88 3.04 -10.58
C VAL A 221 -8.07 2.83 -9.65
N LEU A 222 -8.01 1.81 -8.80
CA LEU A 222 -9.10 1.50 -7.88
C LEU A 222 -9.06 2.45 -6.68
N VAL A 223 -10.11 3.24 -6.50
CA VAL A 223 -10.26 4.18 -5.38
C VAL A 223 -11.28 3.63 -4.39
N HIS A 224 -10.92 3.47 -3.12
CA HIS A 224 -11.86 2.95 -2.11
C HIS A 224 -11.58 3.52 -0.70
N GLY A 225 -12.48 3.27 0.25
CA GLY A 225 -12.37 3.76 1.63
C GLY A 225 -11.39 2.95 2.50
N GLY A 226 -11.10 1.73 2.08
CA GLY A 226 -10.09 0.85 2.69
C GLY A 226 -10.54 0.26 4.02
N ASP A 227 -11.82 -0.05 4.14
CA ASP A 227 -12.33 -0.82 5.26
C ASP A 227 -11.81 -2.26 5.22
N THR A 228 -11.02 -2.67 6.21
CA THR A 228 -10.43 -4.01 6.29
C THR A 228 -11.43 -5.10 6.70
N LYS A 229 -12.69 -4.76 6.97
CA LYS A 229 -13.71 -5.74 7.40
C LYS A 229 -14.89 -5.87 6.44
N GLY A 230 -14.90 -5.11 5.35
CA GLY A 230 -16.06 -4.98 4.45
C GLY A 230 -15.74 -5.29 3.00
N CYS A 231 -16.62 -4.83 2.12
CA CYS A 231 -16.46 -4.97 0.67
C CYS A 231 -15.16 -4.37 0.15
N ASP A 232 -14.67 -3.29 0.76
CA ASP A 232 -13.39 -2.67 0.41
C ASP A 232 -12.22 -3.66 0.49
N ARG A 233 -12.21 -4.57 1.48
CA ARG A 233 -11.18 -5.63 1.55
C ARG A 233 -11.24 -6.58 0.36
N LEU A 234 -12.45 -6.95 -0.08
CA LEU A 234 -12.63 -7.83 -1.24
C LEU A 234 -12.17 -7.17 -2.54
N ALA A 235 -12.45 -5.87 -2.69
CA ALA A 235 -12.01 -5.08 -3.84
C ALA A 235 -10.49 -4.87 -3.82
N ALA A 236 -9.90 -4.65 -2.64
CA ALA A 236 -8.46 -4.53 -2.48
C ALA A 236 -7.73 -5.83 -2.85
N SER A 237 -8.22 -6.99 -2.36
CA SER A 237 -7.70 -8.31 -2.77
C SER A 237 -7.83 -8.54 -4.27
N TRP A 238 -8.95 -8.15 -4.88
CA TRP A 238 -9.16 -8.28 -6.33
C TRP A 238 -8.14 -7.45 -7.11
N ALA A 239 -7.91 -6.20 -6.70
CA ALA A 239 -6.99 -5.28 -7.35
C ALA A 239 -5.55 -5.76 -7.23
N GLU A 240 -5.12 -6.17 -6.03
CA GLU A 240 -3.76 -6.64 -5.78
C GLU A 240 -3.43 -7.90 -6.60
N ARG A 241 -4.38 -8.85 -6.72
CA ARG A 241 -4.21 -10.05 -7.58
C ARG A 241 -4.10 -9.76 -9.08
N ARG A 242 -4.49 -8.56 -9.51
CA ARG A 242 -4.52 -8.15 -10.92
C ARG A 242 -3.51 -7.04 -11.21
N ASP A 243 -2.64 -6.74 -10.25
CA ASP A 243 -1.67 -5.65 -10.30
C ASP A 243 -2.30 -4.29 -10.65
N ILE A 244 -3.48 -4.04 -10.06
CA ILE A 244 -4.21 -2.78 -10.26
C ILE A 244 -3.81 -1.82 -9.15
N ALA A 245 -3.37 -0.63 -9.53
CA ALA A 245 -3.01 0.43 -8.61
C ALA A 245 -4.21 0.85 -7.73
N GLN A 246 -3.96 1.11 -6.46
CA GLN A 246 -5.00 1.41 -5.47
C GLN A 246 -4.75 2.73 -4.77
N VAL A 247 -5.81 3.52 -4.60
CA VAL A 247 -5.80 4.74 -3.78
C VAL A 247 -6.83 4.60 -2.67
N THR A 248 -6.34 4.57 -1.43
CA THR A 248 -7.20 4.44 -0.26
C THR A 248 -7.46 5.79 0.40
N PHE A 249 -8.74 6.11 0.59
CA PHE A 249 -9.19 7.26 1.38
C PHE A 249 -9.68 6.81 2.76
N SER A 250 -8.80 6.82 3.75
CA SER A 250 -9.16 6.49 5.14
C SER A 250 -10.04 7.57 5.77
N LEU A 251 -10.88 7.19 6.74
CA LEU A 251 -11.70 8.13 7.50
C LEU A 251 -10.84 9.01 8.43
N ASP A 252 -11.02 10.32 8.34
CA ASP A 252 -10.45 11.25 9.32
C ASP A 252 -11.28 11.25 10.61
N ARG A 253 -10.77 10.57 11.65
CA ARG A 253 -11.48 10.43 12.94
C ARG A 253 -11.73 11.76 13.64
N ARG A 254 -10.93 12.81 13.34
CA ARG A 254 -11.09 14.14 13.95
C ARG A 254 -12.39 14.82 13.50
N MET A 255 -12.95 14.40 12.37
CA MET A 255 -14.16 14.97 11.78
C MET A 255 -15.47 14.32 12.24
N GLY A 256 -15.39 13.30 13.11
CA GLY A 256 -16.56 12.62 13.67
C GLY A 256 -17.55 12.15 12.60
N ALA A 257 -18.83 12.46 12.77
CA ALA A 257 -19.91 12.00 11.89
C ALA A 257 -19.79 12.48 10.42
N ARG A 258 -19.04 13.55 10.16
CA ARG A 258 -18.84 14.11 8.80
C ARG A 258 -17.73 13.41 8.01
N ALA A 259 -16.90 12.61 8.68
CA ALA A 259 -15.71 12.00 8.09
C ALA A 259 -16.02 11.18 6.83
N GLY A 260 -17.11 10.40 6.87
CA GLY A 260 -17.53 9.57 5.72
C GLY A 260 -17.97 10.38 4.51
N PHE A 261 -18.70 11.48 4.73
CA PHE A 261 -19.18 12.35 3.66
C PHE A 261 -18.02 13.11 3.00
N GLN A 262 -17.12 13.68 3.79
CA GLN A 262 -15.98 14.38 3.22
C GLN A 262 -15.02 13.44 2.48
N ARG A 263 -14.80 12.23 3.01
CA ARG A 263 -14.06 11.19 2.29
C ARG A 263 -14.68 10.91 0.92
N ASN A 264 -16.00 10.75 0.87
CA ASN A 264 -16.73 10.49 -0.38
C ASN A 264 -16.60 11.66 -1.37
N GLU A 265 -16.70 12.90 -0.89
CA GLU A 265 -16.49 14.11 -1.69
C GLU A 265 -15.09 14.15 -2.30
N ARG A 266 -14.05 13.81 -1.52
CA ARG A 266 -12.66 13.71 -2.00
C ARG A 266 -12.47 12.59 -3.04
N MET A 267 -13.16 11.47 -2.90
CA MET A 267 -13.13 10.41 -3.92
C MET A 267 -13.80 10.87 -5.22
N LEU A 268 -14.91 11.61 -5.12
CA LEU A 268 -15.63 12.14 -6.28
C LEU A 268 -14.92 13.34 -6.94
N SER A 269 -14.06 14.07 -6.22
CA SER A 269 -13.26 15.17 -6.79
C SER A 269 -12.11 14.69 -7.67
N LEU A 270 -11.87 13.38 -7.75
CA LEU A 270 -10.95 12.77 -8.71
C LEU A 270 -11.60 12.59 -10.10
N ASP A 271 -12.83 13.07 -10.27
CA ASP A 271 -13.63 12.91 -11.49
C ASP A 271 -13.62 11.47 -12.02
N PRO A 272 -14.01 10.48 -11.19
CA PRO A 272 -13.87 9.08 -11.54
C PRO A 272 -14.77 8.71 -12.72
N ARG A 273 -14.29 7.79 -13.56
CA ARG A 273 -15.04 7.29 -14.71
C ARG A 273 -16.29 6.51 -14.28
N TYR A 274 -16.14 5.69 -13.24
CA TYR A 274 -17.20 4.88 -12.67
C TYR A 274 -17.24 4.98 -11.14
N VAL A 275 -18.45 4.88 -10.60
CA VAL A 275 -18.69 4.55 -9.19
C VAL A 275 -19.35 3.17 -9.14
N VAL A 276 -18.62 2.18 -8.64
CA VAL A 276 -19.12 0.81 -8.42
C VAL A 276 -19.66 0.73 -6.99
N ALA A 277 -20.98 0.57 -6.87
CA ALA A 277 -21.66 0.63 -5.58
C ALA A 277 -22.27 -0.73 -5.21
N PHE A 278 -21.83 -1.29 -4.08
CA PHE A 278 -22.37 -2.48 -3.44
C PHE A 278 -23.21 -2.10 -2.21
N PRO A 279 -24.04 -3.01 -1.66
CA PRO A 279 -24.91 -2.72 -0.53
C PRO A 279 -24.13 -2.08 0.63
N GLY A 280 -24.70 -1.02 1.22
CA GLY A 280 -24.05 -0.22 2.25
C GLY A 280 -25.04 0.60 3.08
N ASN A 281 -24.53 1.57 3.84
CA ASN A 281 -25.34 2.43 4.72
C ASN A 281 -25.77 3.73 4.02
N GLY A 282 -26.45 4.64 4.75
CA GLY A 282 -26.89 5.93 4.22
C GLY A 282 -25.78 6.85 3.70
N VAL A 283 -24.53 6.68 4.18
CA VAL A 283 -23.37 7.42 3.65
C VAL A 283 -23.03 6.96 2.23
N LEU A 284 -23.17 5.67 1.94
CA LEU A 284 -23.02 5.12 0.60
C LEU A 284 -24.17 5.52 -0.33
N GLU A 285 -25.41 5.54 0.16
CA GLU A 285 -26.55 6.06 -0.59
C GLU A 285 -26.31 7.50 -1.04
N ARG A 286 -25.80 8.34 -0.14
CA ARG A 286 -25.45 9.73 -0.46
C ARG A 286 -24.37 9.83 -1.53
N LEU A 287 -23.33 8.99 -1.48
CA LEU A 287 -22.28 8.92 -2.51
C LEU A 287 -22.88 8.63 -3.89
N VAL A 288 -23.81 7.67 -3.99
CA VAL A 288 -24.46 7.30 -5.26
C VAL A 288 -25.31 8.45 -5.82
N ILE A 289 -26.06 9.14 -4.96
CA ILE A 289 -26.87 10.31 -5.36
C ILE A 289 -25.97 11.40 -5.91
N GLU A 290 -24.88 11.70 -5.20
CA GLU A 290 -23.94 12.74 -5.59
C GLU A 290 -23.19 12.41 -6.88
N ALA A 291 -22.76 11.15 -7.06
CA ALA A 291 -22.16 10.69 -8.29
C ALA A 291 -23.09 10.88 -9.50
N LYS A 292 -24.38 10.53 -9.37
CA LYS A 292 -25.39 10.74 -10.42
C LYS A 292 -25.61 12.22 -10.70
N ALA A 293 -25.66 13.06 -9.67
CA ALA A 293 -25.80 14.51 -9.83
C ALA A 293 -24.63 15.11 -10.62
N ARG A 294 -23.41 14.59 -10.41
CA ARG A 294 -22.19 14.94 -11.16
C ARG A 294 -22.10 14.26 -12.54
N ARG A 295 -23.12 13.51 -12.97
CA ARG A 295 -23.17 12.75 -14.23
C ARG A 295 -22.06 11.69 -14.35
N ILE A 296 -21.55 11.18 -13.21
CA ILE A 296 -20.64 10.05 -13.17
C ILE A 296 -21.45 8.76 -13.35
N THR A 297 -20.94 7.82 -14.14
CA THR A 297 -21.65 6.56 -14.40
C THR A 297 -21.58 5.64 -13.18
N VAL A 298 -22.73 5.26 -12.65
CA VAL A 298 -22.83 4.37 -11.48
C VAL A 298 -23.12 2.94 -11.92
N VAL A 299 -22.23 2.01 -11.57
CA VAL A 299 -22.46 0.56 -11.68
C VAL A 299 -23.16 0.11 -10.39
N ASP A 300 -24.50 0.11 -10.44
CA ASP A 300 -25.33 -0.18 -9.27
C ASP A 300 -25.51 -1.69 -9.05
N ARG A 301 -24.85 -2.19 -8.00
CA ARG A 301 -24.87 -3.59 -7.54
C ARG A 301 -25.43 -3.72 -6.13
N ARG A 302 -26.26 -2.77 -5.70
CA ARG A 302 -26.83 -2.75 -4.34
C ARG A 302 -28.00 -3.73 -4.14
N GLY A 303 -28.30 -4.58 -5.12
CA GLY A 303 -29.30 -5.64 -5.00
C GLY A 303 -28.83 -6.79 -4.09
N LEU A 304 -29.71 -7.77 -3.90
CA LEU A 304 -29.43 -8.96 -3.08
C LEU A 304 -28.15 -9.64 -3.57
N LEU A 305 -27.26 -10.02 -2.64
CA LEU A 305 -25.98 -10.67 -2.94
C LEU A 305 -25.09 -9.93 -3.97
N GLY A 306 -25.22 -8.60 -4.09
CA GLY A 306 -24.39 -7.83 -5.02
C GLY A 306 -24.90 -7.85 -6.47
N THR A 307 -26.17 -8.19 -6.69
CA THR A 307 -26.82 -8.18 -8.01
C THR A 307 -27.28 -6.77 -8.41
N SER A 308 -27.59 -6.57 -9.69
CA SER A 308 -28.15 -5.28 -10.12
C SER A 308 -29.61 -5.15 -9.66
N PRO A 309 -30.00 -4.05 -9.00
CA PRO A 309 -31.40 -3.83 -8.59
C PRO A 309 -32.38 -3.89 -9.77
N ARG A 310 -31.95 -3.51 -10.98
CA ARG A 310 -32.77 -3.53 -12.19
C ARG A 310 -33.05 -4.95 -12.72
N ALA A 311 -32.18 -5.92 -12.43
CA ALA A 311 -32.36 -7.29 -12.88
C ALA A 311 -33.52 -7.98 -12.14
N VAL A 312 -33.79 -7.60 -10.89
CA VAL A 312 -34.88 -8.17 -10.07
C VAL A 312 -36.26 -7.72 -10.56
N GLN A 313 -36.37 -6.50 -11.10
CA GLN A 313 -37.62 -5.97 -11.65
C GLN A 313 -38.06 -6.64 -12.97
N GLN A 314 -37.18 -7.38 -13.65
CA GLN A 314 -37.50 -8.09 -14.89
C GLN A 314 -37.95 -9.55 -14.67
N VAL A 315 -37.97 -10.03 -13.42
CA VAL A 315 -38.28 -11.43 -13.07
C VAL A 315 -39.59 -11.56 -12.28
N GLN A 316 -40.32 -10.46 -12.05
CA GLN A 316 -41.69 -10.54 -11.54
C GLN A 316 -42.67 -10.60 -12.73
N PRO A 317 -43.53 -11.64 -12.82
CA PRO A 317 -44.51 -11.78 -13.89
C PRO A 317 -45.61 -10.71 -13.84
#